data_AF-A0A5D0RDC1-F1
#
_entry.id   AF-A0A5D0RDC1-F1
#
_cell.length_a   1.000
_cell.length_b   1.000
_cell.length_c   1.000
_cell.angle_alpha   90.00
_cell.angle_beta   90.00
_cell.angle_gamma   90.00
#
_symmetry.space_group_name_H-M   'P 1'
#
loop_
_entity.id
_entity.type
_entity.pdbx_description
1 polymer ?
#
loop_
_entity_poly.entity_id
_entity_poly.type
_entity_poly.pdbx_seq_one_letter_code
_entity_poly.pdbx_strand_id
1 'polypeptide(L)'
;MKTRLLLLFLIGFNWLFSQEERRHIVFFETDQYIVLPTEESRLLLFLSEIESLDIEKISIYGFCDDTGSKNYNLRLSQYRANSIKTIFSNNEFDETRITNVDGKGEVLLKVVDEEDVAKIRGLNRKVEIRVQPYSPPRTEADLVKPKPKEFSEAIKGDVKAGDKFLLENMLFNTGYSTLLPESKKTLQKIAETLIEREDIYFTIQGHVCCTQNGRDAVDRRTNKQNLSAARAKYIYDYLEKKGVDKRRMKYVGMRRKFPLGGEPKYDRRVEILVTYVGAAD
;
A
#
# COMPACT_ATOMS: atom_id res chain seq x y z
N MET A 1 -3.97 -43.07 61.76
CA MET A 1 -3.02 -42.07 61.20
C MET A 1 -2.07 -42.75 60.23
N LYS A 2 -2.16 -42.43 58.93
CA LYS A 2 -1.06 -42.18 57.98
C LYS A 2 -1.62 -42.24 56.57
N THR A 3 -2.14 -41.08 56.18
CA THR A 3 -2.35 -40.62 54.81
C THR A 3 -1.08 -40.89 53.98
N ARG A 4 -1.19 -41.64 52.89
CA ARG A 4 -0.24 -41.57 51.79
C ARG A 4 -0.94 -40.90 50.62
N LEU A 5 -0.66 -39.61 50.50
CA LEU A 5 -1.06 -38.71 49.44
C LEU A 5 -0.35 -39.16 48.15
N LEU A 6 -1.10 -39.72 47.20
CA LEU A 6 -0.60 -40.02 45.87
C LEU A 6 -0.61 -38.70 45.08
N LEU A 7 0.53 -38.01 45.04
CA LEU A 7 0.70 -36.80 44.24
C LEU A 7 0.90 -37.23 42.77
N LEU A 8 -0.21 -37.31 42.03
CA LEU A 8 -0.23 -37.45 40.58
C LEU A 8 0.24 -36.12 39.98
N PHE A 9 1.48 -36.10 39.53
CA PHE A 9 2.12 -34.99 38.84
C PHE A 9 1.55 -34.92 37.41
N LEU A 10 0.37 -34.30 37.26
CA LEU A 10 -0.21 -33.92 35.97
C LEU A 10 0.61 -32.75 35.38
N ILE A 11 1.73 -33.08 34.73
CA ILE A 11 2.41 -32.15 33.82
C ILE A 11 1.49 -31.98 32.62
N GLY A 12 0.67 -30.93 32.64
CA GLY A 12 -0.02 -30.45 31.46
C GLY A 12 1.02 -30.01 30.43
N PHE A 13 1.23 -30.85 29.42
CA PHE A 13 2.02 -30.52 28.24
C PHE A 13 1.27 -29.44 27.46
N ASN A 14 1.50 -28.17 27.79
CA ASN A 14 1.07 -27.07 26.95
C ASN A 14 1.96 -27.08 25.71
N TRP A 15 1.46 -27.66 24.63
CA TRP A 15 2.06 -27.51 23.30
C TRP A 15 1.91 -26.04 22.91
N LEU A 16 2.92 -25.24 23.23
CA LEU A 16 3.10 -23.91 22.67
C LEU A 16 3.42 -24.10 21.19
N PHE A 17 2.40 -24.08 20.33
CA PHE A 17 2.60 -23.96 18.90
C PHE A 17 3.12 -22.55 18.61
N SER A 18 4.44 -22.40 18.57
CA SER A 18 5.05 -21.21 17.96
C SER A 18 4.72 -21.25 16.47
N GLN A 19 3.95 -20.29 15.97
CA GLN A 19 3.76 -20.19 14.53
C GLN A 19 5.11 -19.88 13.86
N GLU A 20 5.49 -20.70 12.89
CA GLU A 20 6.81 -20.64 12.26
C GLU A 20 6.87 -19.51 11.23
N GLU A 21 7.81 -18.59 11.45
CA GLU A 21 8.27 -17.63 10.44
C GLU A 21 8.64 -18.37 9.14
N ARG A 22 8.03 -17.98 8.01
CA ARG A 22 8.37 -18.53 6.70
C ARG A 22 9.61 -17.82 6.18
N ARG A 23 10.64 -18.59 5.85
CA ARG A 23 11.92 -18.07 5.38
C ARG A 23 12.25 -18.57 3.99
N HIS A 24 12.71 -17.67 3.13
CA HIS A 24 13.24 -18.00 1.81
C HIS A 24 14.57 -17.29 1.61
N ILE A 25 15.50 -17.97 0.95
CA ILE A 25 16.85 -17.45 0.70
C ILE A 25 17.08 -17.44 -0.81
N VAL A 26 17.51 -16.28 -1.31
CA VAL A 26 17.88 -16.07 -2.71
C VAL A 26 19.39 -15.84 -2.78
N PHE A 27 20.10 -16.65 -3.55
CA PHE A 27 21.55 -16.54 -3.71
C PHE A 27 21.96 -15.66 -4.89
N PHE A 28 23.14 -15.05 -4.78
CA PHE A 28 23.67 -14.13 -5.78
C PHE A 28 25.10 -14.47 -6.17
N GLU A 29 25.41 -14.21 -7.44
CA GLU A 29 26.78 -14.26 -7.93
C GLU A 29 27.66 -13.17 -7.34
N THR A 30 28.97 -13.40 -7.39
CA THR A 30 29.97 -12.44 -6.93
C THR A 30 29.78 -11.12 -7.67
N ASP A 31 29.75 -10.03 -6.92
CA ASP A 31 29.58 -8.67 -7.44
C ASP A 31 28.28 -8.39 -8.21
N GLN A 32 27.30 -9.28 -8.13
CA GLN A 32 26.01 -9.13 -8.82
C GLN A 32 24.86 -8.89 -7.84
N TYR A 33 23.87 -8.13 -8.29
CA TYR A 33 22.57 -7.95 -7.62
C TYR A 33 21.38 -8.30 -8.53
N ILE A 34 21.66 -8.84 -9.72
CA ILE A 34 20.66 -9.41 -10.60
C ILE A 34 20.36 -10.83 -10.10
N VAL A 35 19.08 -11.16 -9.99
CA VAL A 35 18.64 -12.49 -9.58
C VAL A 35 18.78 -13.44 -10.76
N LEU A 36 19.40 -14.60 -10.54
CA LEU A 36 19.53 -15.64 -11.57
C LEU A 36 18.15 -16.23 -11.91
N PRO A 37 17.87 -16.63 -13.16
CA PRO A 37 16.57 -17.20 -13.55
C PRO A 37 16.13 -18.41 -12.71
N THR A 38 17.08 -19.23 -12.25
CA THR A 38 16.80 -20.37 -11.36
C THR A 38 16.32 -19.92 -9.98
N GLU A 39 16.94 -18.89 -9.43
CA GLU A 39 16.59 -18.33 -8.13
C GLU A 39 15.30 -17.50 -8.21
N GLU A 40 15.07 -16.82 -9.33
CA GLU A 40 13.81 -16.13 -9.61
C GLU A 40 12.66 -17.13 -9.64
N SER A 41 12.82 -18.27 -10.34
CA SER A 41 11.79 -19.32 -10.39
C SER A 41 11.44 -19.89 -9.01
N ARG A 42 12.45 -20.09 -8.15
CA ARG A 42 12.26 -20.52 -6.75
C ARG A 42 11.58 -19.47 -5.89
N LEU A 43 11.93 -18.20 -6.10
CA LEU A 43 11.28 -17.09 -5.42
C LEU A 43 9.81 -16.98 -5.82
N LEU A 44 9.48 -17.11 -7.11
CA LEU A 44 8.08 -17.10 -7.57
C LEU A 44 7.25 -18.24 -6.96
N LEU A 45 7.83 -19.43 -6.83
CA LEU A 45 7.18 -20.54 -6.13
C LEU A 45 6.90 -20.20 -4.66
N PHE A 46 7.89 -19.62 -3.96
CA PHE A 46 7.71 -19.17 -2.58
C PHE A 46 6.64 -18.07 -2.45
N LEU A 47 6.58 -17.14 -3.39
CA LEU A 47 5.53 -16.12 -3.43
C LEU A 47 4.14 -16.76 -3.53
N SER A 48 3.95 -17.75 -4.40
CA SER A 48 2.68 -18.49 -4.51
C SER A 48 2.29 -19.20 -3.20
N GLU A 49 3.26 -19.77 -2.47
CA GLU A 49 2.99 -20.44 -1.19
C GLU A 49 2.50 -19.46 -0.11
N ILE A 50 3.05 -18.25 -0.07
CA ILE A 50 2.70 -17.24 0.94
C ILE A 50 1.48 -16.39 0.57
N GLU A 51 1.01 -16.43 -0.68
CA GLU A 51 -0.13 -15.64 -1.18
C GLU A 51 -1.41 -15.92 -0.37
N SER A 52 -1.60 -17.17 0.06
CA SER A 52 -2.76 -17.60 0.86
C SER A 52 -2.67 -17.25 2.35
N LEU A 53 -1.54 -16.70 2.82
CA LEU A 53 -1.32 -16.41 4.23
C LEU A 53 -1.82 -15.00 4.60
N ASP A 54 -2.39 -14.86 5.80
CA ASP A 54 -2.64 -13.54 6.38
C ASP A 54 -1.32 -12.96 6.91
N ILE A 55 -0.60 -12.25 6.04
CA ILE A 55 0.74 -11.72 6.34
C ILE A 55 0.65 -10.48 7.23
N GLU A 56 1.30 -10.55 8.38
CA GLU A 56 1.55 -9.40 9.27
C GLU A 56 2.70 -8.56 8.74
N LYS A 57 3.84 -9.23 8.47
CA LYS A 57 5.11 -8.55 8.23
C LYS A 57 5.97 -9.33 7.24
N ILE A 58 6.55 -8.61 6.28
CA ILE A 58 7.62 -9.09 5.40
C ILE A 58 8.89 -8.27 5.69
N SER A 59 10.02 -8.98 5.83
CA SER A 59 11.35 -8.38 5.97
C SER A 59 12.30 -8.96 4.94
N ILE A 60 13.07 -8.10 4.27
CA ILE A 60 14.04 -8.45 3.22
C ILE A 60 15.42 -7.96 3.66
N TYR A 61 16.36 -8.89 3.85
CA TYR A 61 17.72 -8.58 4.31
C TYR A 61 18.76 -9.09 3.33
N GLY A 62 19.51 -8.17 2.72
CA GLY A 62 20.60 -8.50 1.82
C GLY A 62 21.93 -8.66 2.53
N PHE A 63 22.77 -9.56 2.04
CA PHE A 63 24.09 -9.86 2.57
C PHE A 63 25.13 -10.01 1.45
N CYS A 64 26.37 -9.74 1.79
CA CYS A 64 27.55 -10.01 0.98
C CYS A 64 28.48 -10.99 1.71
N ASP A 65 29.42 -11.57 0.98
CA ASP A 65 30.56 -12.24 1.59
C ASP A 65 31.57 -11.21 2.15
N ASP A 66 32.67 -11.72 2.72
CA ASP A 66 33.74 -10.95 3.37
C ASP A 66 34.68 -10.24 2.39
N THR A 67 34.42 -10.29 1.08
CA THR A 67 35.30 -9.73 0.07
C THR A 67 34.89 -8.31 -0.32
N GLY A 68 35.86 -7.40 -0.46
CA GLY A 68 35.60 -5.99 -0.79
C GLY A 68 35.60 -5.06 0.44
N SER A 69 35.29 -3.78 0.21
CA SER A 69 35.24 -2.81 1.32
C SER A 69 33.87 -2.83 2.01
N LYS A 70 33.85 -2.56 3.32
CA LYS A 70 32.61 -2.51 4.11
C LYS A 70 31.53 -1.60 3.50
N ASN A 71 31.91 -0.41 3.02
CA ASN A 71 30.98 0.53 2.38
C ASN A 71 30.43 -0.01 1.06
N TYR A 72 31.29 -0.68 0.29
CA TYR A 72 30.88 -1.34 -0.95
C TYR A 72 29.88 -2.46 -0.68
N ASN A 73 30.20 -3.35 0.26
CA ASN A 73 29.35 -4.48 0.64
C ASN A 73 28.01 -4.03 1.21
N LEU A 74 27.99 -2.94 1.98
CA LEU A 74 26.74 -2.35 2.46
C LEU A 74 25.86 -1.86 1.30
N ARG A 75 26.43 -1.20 0.30
CA ARG A 75 25.69 -0.74 -0.89
C ARG A 75 25.23 -1.91 -1.76
N LEU A 76 26.09 -2.90 -2.03
CA LEU A 76 25.77 -4.05 -2.86
C LEU A 76 24.66 -4.91 -2.23
N SER A 77 24.76 -5.19 -0.92
CA SER A 77 23.71 -5.90 -0.19
C SER A 77 22.36 -5.16 -0.20
N GLN A 78 22.37 -3.82 -0.14
CA GLN A 78 21.14 -3.03 -0.29
C GLN A 78 20.56 -3.16 -1.70
N TYR A 79 21.39 -3.14 -2.75
CA TYR A 79 20.91 -3.35 -4.11
C TYR A 79 20.28 -4.73 -4.29
N ARG A 80 20.87 -5.78 -3.71
CA ARG A 80 20.27 -7.13 -3.70
C ARG A 80 18.91 -7.15 -3.02
N ALA A 81 18.80 -6.55 -1.83
CA ALA A 81 17.51 -6.45 -1.12
C ALA A 81 16.45 -5.69 -1.95
N ASN A 82 16.86 -4.61 -2.63
CA ASN A 82 15.98 -3.85 -3.52
C ASN A 82 15.56 -4.66 -4.76
N SER A 83 16.44 -5.47 -5.35
CA SER A 83 16.09 -6.36 -6.46
C SER A 83 14.97 -7.32 -6.06
N ILE A 84 15.06 -7.91 -4.87
CA ILE A 84 13.99 -8.77 -4.34
C ILE A 84 12.72 -7.96 -4.12
N LYS A 85 12.81 -6.77 -3.51
CA LYS A 85 11.64 -5.88 -3.35
C LYS A 85 10.94 -5.61 -4.70
N THR A 86 11.71 -5.33 -5.76
CA THR A 86 11.15 -5.12 -7.11
C THR A 86 10.43 -6.35 -7.64
N ILE A 87 10.95 -7.56 -7.40
CA ILE A 87 10.27 -8.80 -7.80
C ILE A 87 8.95 -8.96 -7.04
N PHE A 88 8.88 -8.66 -5.74
CA PHE A 88 7.62 -8.63 -4.99
C PHE A 88 6.62 -7.65 -5.62
N SER A 89 7.04 -6.40 -5.89
CA SER A 89 6.17 -5.39 -6.51
C SER A 89 5.65 -5.80 -7.90
N ASN A 90 6.50 -6.45 -8.72
CA ASN A 90 6.12 -6.90 -10.06
C ASN A 90 5.13 -8.07 -10.05
N ASN A 91 5.06 -8.83 -8.95
CA ASN A 91 4.12 -9.94 -8.75
C ASN A 91 2.92 -9.52 -7.89
N GLU A 92 2.57 -8.23 -7.91
CA GLU A 92 1.37 -7.67 -7.28
C GLU A 92 1.27 -7.86 -5.75
N PHE A 93 2.39 -8.14 -5.06
CA PHE A 93 2.39 -8.21 -3.60
C PHE A 93 2.20 -6.82 -2.97
N ASP A 94 1.40 -6.76 -1.91
CA ASP A 94 1.14 -5.54 -1.15
C ASP A 94 2.42 -5.02 -0.48
N GLU A 95 3.01 -3.97 -1.07
CA GLU A 95 4.22 -3.32 -0.55
C GLU A 95 4.04 -2.80 0.88
N THR A 96 2.81 -2.53 1.34
CA THR A 96 2.57 -2.04 2.70
C THR A 96 2.90 -3.08 3.77
N ARG A 97 2.98 -4.37 3.39
CA ARG A 97 3.42 -5.47 4.27
C ARG A 97 4.94 -5.59 4.33
N ILE A 98 5.67 -4.98 3.42
CA ILE A 98 7.13 -4.97 3.41
C ILE A 98 7.62 -3.88 4.35
N THR A 99 7.92 -4.27 5.58
CA THR A 99 8.31 -3.36 6.66
C THR A 99 9.79 -3.00 6.68
N ASN A 100 10.65 -3.89 6.18
CA ASN A 100 12.09 -3.74 6.23
C ASN A 100 12.72 -4.20 4.91
N VAL A 101 13.59 -3.37 4.34
CA VAL A 101 14.39 -3.70 3.14
C VAL A 101 15.78 -3.13 3.35
N ASP A 102 16.65 -3.92 3.96
CA ASP A 102 17.98 -3.44 4.39
C ASP A 102 19.10 -4.31 3.81
N GLY A 103 20.13 -3.66 3.28
CA GLY A 103 21.46 -4.24 3.13
C GLY A 103 22.15 -4.32 4.49
N LYS A 104 22.59 -5.51 4.89
CA LYS A 104 23.33 -5.73 6.14
C LYS A 104 24.85 -5.71 5.95
N GLY A 105 25.33 -5.62 4.70
CA GLY A 105 26.75 -5.63 4.39
C GLY A 105 27.34 -7.04 4.38
N GLU A 106 28.64 -7.11 4.68
CA GLU A 106 29.40 -8.37 4.67
C GLU A 106 29.09 -9.26 5.88
N VAL A 107 29.06 -10.56 5.63
CA VAL A 107 29.00 -11.59 6.67
C VAL A 107 30.41 -12.16 6.84
N LEU A 108 30.98 -11.94 8.02
CA LEU A 108 32.30 -12.47 8.37
C LEU A 108 32.27 -14.00 8.39
N LEU A 109 33.34 -14.61 7.88
CA LEU A 109 33.53 -16.05 7.93
C LEU A 109 33.56 -16.50 9.40
N LYS A 110 32.57 -17.29 9.81
CA LYS A 110 32.67 -18.07 11.03
C LYS A 110 33.40 -19.36 10.67
N VAL A 111 34.26 -19.85 11.55
CA VAL A 111 34.88 -21.16 11.39
C VAL A 111 33.76 -22.19 11.55
N VAL A 112 33.25 -22.70 10.42
CA VAL A 112 32.25 -23.79 10.36
C VAL A 112 33.00 -25.06 9.93
N ASP A 113 32.45 -26.25 10.22
CA ASP A 113 32.99 -27.58 9.86
C ASP A 113 33.12 -27.84 8.33
N GLU A 114 33.09 -26.79 7.51
CA GLU A 114 33.18 -26.85 6.05
C GLU A 114 34.48 -26.18 5.61
N GLU A 115 35.42 -26.98 5.09
CA GLU A 115 36.80 -26.52 4.79
C GLU A 115 36.89 -25.61 3.55
N ASP A 116 35.84 -25.61 2.70
CA ASP A 116 35.84 -24.87 1.44
C ASP A 116 35.30 -23.43 1.60
N VAL A 117 36.24 -22.49 1.74
CA VAL A 117 35.97 -21.05 1.87
C VAL A 117 35.13 -20.50 0.71
N ALA A 118 35.28 -21.01 -0.52
CA ALA A 118 34.56 -20.50 -1.67
C ALA A 118 33.05 -20.81 -1.57
N LYS A 119 32.69 -21.98 -1.04
CA LYS A 119 31.30 -22.36 -0.79
C LYS A 119 30.67 -21.50 0.29
N ILE A 120 31.37 -21.28 1.41
CA ILE A 120 30.88 -20.42 2.51
C ILE A 120 30.60 -19.01 1.99
N ARG A 121 31.50 -18.45 1.17
CA ARG A 121 31.29 -17.14 0.53
C ARG A 121 30.06 -17.13 -0.37
N GLY A 122 29.88 -18.18 -1.18
CA GLY A 122 28.67 -18.37 -1.99
C GLY A 122 27.39 -18.32 -1.15
N LEU A 123 27.38 -19.02 -0.01
CA LEU A 123 26.23 -19.06 0.90
C LEU A 123 25.99 -17.72 1.63
N ASN A 124 27.01 -16.89 1.78
CA ASN A 124 26.91 -15.56 2.39
C ASN A 124 26.41 -14.49 1.42
N ARG A 125 26.57 -14.69 0.09
CA ARG A 125 25.97 -13.83 -0.93
C ARG A 125 24.50 -14.16 -1.12
N LYS A 126 23.68 -13.68 -0.20
CA LYS A 126 22.25 -14.01 -0.17
C LYS A 126 21.37 -12.83 0.20
N VAL A 127 20.08 -12.97 -0.13
CA VAL A 127 19.01 -12.20 0.50
C VAL A 127 18.13 -13.17 1.28
N GLU A 128 17.90 -12.86 2.56
CA GLU A 128 16.94 -13.57 3.40
C GLU A 128 15.61 -12.82 3.41
N ILE A 129 14.55 -13.54 3.02
CA ILE A 129 13.18 -13.08 3.06
C ILE A 129 12.51 -13.76 4.24
N ARG A 130 11.89 -12.97 5.11
CA ARG A 130 11.21 -13.44 6.33
C ARG A 130 9.77 -12.96 6.29
N VAL A 131 8.83 -13.90 6.31
CA VAL A 131 7.40 -13.65 6.27
C VAL A 131 6.79 -14.15 7.58
N GLN A 132 6.21 -13.21 8.31
CA GLN A 132 5.52 -13.47 9.57
C GLN A 132 4.01 -13.33 9.33
N PRO A 133 3.25 -14.42 9.43
CA PRO A 133 1.79 -14.37 9.39
C PRO A 133 1.21 -13.94 10.76
N TYR A 134 -0.03 -13.46 10.76
CA TYR A 134 -0.78 -13.21 11.98
C TYR A 134 -1.10 -14.52 12.73
N SER A 135 -0.99 -14.47 14.05
CA SER A 135 -1.29 -15.59 14.95
C SER A 135 -2.18 -15.13 16.12
N PRO A 136 -3.45 -15.57 16.21
CA PRO A 136 -4.18 -16.38 15.24
C PRO A 136 -4.42 -15.64 13.90
N PRO A 137 -4.67 -16.36 12.79
CA PRO A 137 -5.08 -15.73 11.53
C PRO A 137 -6.30 -14.84 11.77
N ARG A 138 -6.28 -13.63 11.21
CA ARG A 138 -7.41 -12.70 11.38
C ARG A 138 -8.63 -13.25 10.63
N THR A 139 -9.81 -13.01 11.18
CA THR A 139 -11.05 -13.49 10.54
C THR A 139 -11.38 -12.62 9.32
N GLU A 140 -12.23 -13.10 8.40
CA GLU A 140 -12.69 -12.26 7.28
C GLU A 140 -13.31 -10.94 7.75
N ALA A 141 -13.94 -10.92 8.92
CA ALA A 141 -14.48 -9.71 9.55
C ALA A 141 -13.40 -8.68 9.91
N ASP A 142 -12.17 -9.13 10.21
CA ASP A 142 -11.02 -8.28 10.54
C ASP A 142 -10.21 -7.87 9.30
N LEU A 143 -10.26 -8.67 8.22
CA LEU A 143 -9.57 -8.43 6.95
C LEU A 143 -10.34 -7.47 6.03
N VAL A 144 -11.66 -7.47 6.13
CA VAL A 144 -12.50 -6.43 5.55
C VAL A 144 -12.28 -5.17 6.38
N LYS A 145 -11.26 -4.38 6.02
CA LYS A 145 -11.42 -2.92 6.18
C LYS A 145 -12.79 -2.64 5.56
N PRO A 146 -13.74 -2.04 6.29
CA PRO A 146 -15.05 -1.77 5.71
C PRO A 146 -14.77 -1.09 4.38
N LYS A 147 -15.23 -1.69 3.27
CA LYS A 147 -15.23 -0.98 1.99
C LYS A 147 -15.77 0.41 2.33
N PRO A 148 -15.03 1.49 2.04
CA PRO A 148 -15.55 2.82 2.29
C PRO A 148 -16.96 2.80 1.75
N LYS A 149 -17.96 3.10 2.60
CA LYS A 149 -19.35 3.13 2.15
C LYS A 149 -19.35 3.99 0.89
N GLU A 150 -19.92 3.47 -0.20
CA GLU A 150 -20.08 4.23 -1.44
C GLU A 150 -20.57 5.63 -1.08
N PHE A 151 -20.04 6.67 -1.71
CA PHE A 151 -20.29 8.07 -1.31
C PHE A 151 -21.78 8.33 -1.01
N SER A 152 -22.68 7.78 -1.83
CA SER A 152 -24.12 7.89 -1.68
C SER A 152 -24.68 7.26 -0.40
N GLU A 153 -24.09 6.17 0.08
CA GLU A 153 -24.47 5.52 1.34
C GLU A 153 -23.84 6.22 2.54
N ALA A 154 -22.60 6.68 2.39
CA ALA A 154 -21.88 7.39 3.45
C ALA A 154 -22.54 8.72 3.78
N ILE A 155 -22.95 9.48 2.75
CA ILE A 155 -23.62 10.76 2.93
C ILE A 155 -25.04 10.62 3.51
N LYS A 156 -25.72 9.49 3.32
CA LYS A 156 -27.06 9.29 3.90
C LYS A 156 -27.04 9.10 5.42
N GLY A 157 -25.89 8.76 5.99
CA GLY A 157 -25.72 8.62 7.44
C GLY A 157 -25.41 9.94 8.16
N ASP A 158 -24.87 9.78 9.38
CA ASP A 158 -24.34 10.89 10.18
C ASP A 158 -23.04 11.40 9.57
N VAL A 159 -23.09 12.63 9.06
CA VAL A 159 -21.95 13.33 8.46
C VAL A 159 -21.56 14.49 9.37
N LYS A 160 -20.25 14.73 9.52
CA LYS A 160 -19.71 15.84 10.31
C LYS A 160 -18.79 16.72 9.46
N ALA A 161 -18.65 17.98 9.88
CA ALA A 161 -17.66 18.87 9.29
C ALA A 161 -16.25 18.28 9.46
N GLY A 162 -15.47 18.27 8.37
CA GLY A 162 -14.16 17.63 8.31
C GLY A 162 -14.18 16.27 7.62
N ASP A 163 -15.34 15.63 7.46
CA ASP A 163 -15.45 14.35 6.79
C ASP A 163 -15.03 14.48 5.32
N LYS A 164 -14.19 13.55 4.88
CA LYS A 164 -13.63 13.52 3.54
C LYS A 164 -14.05 12.24 2.86
N PHE A 165 -14.77 12.39 1.75
CA PHE A 165 -15.26 11.27 0.96
C PHE A 165 -14.53 11.23 -0.37
N LEU A 166 -13.92 10.08 -0.65
CA LEU A 166 -13.36 9.79 -1.96
C LEU A 166 -14.51 9.51 -2.93
N LEU A 167 -14.52 10.18 -4.08
CA LEU A 167 -15.47 9.84 -5.12
C LEU A 167 -14.92 8.66 -5.93
N GLU A 168 -15.37 7.45 -5.55
CA GLU A 168 -14.97 6.21 -6.22
C GLU A 168 -15.38 6.23 -7.70
N ASN A 169 -14.62 5.52 -8.54
CA ASN A 169 -14.88 5.41 -9.98
C ASN A 169 -14.94 6.74 -10.77
N MET A 170 -14.37 7.82 -10.23
CA MET A 170 -14.27 9.13 -10.91
C MET A 170 -13.00 9.23 -11.77
N LEU A 171 -13.03 8.52 -12.90
CA LEU A 171 -11.93 8.45 -13.85
C LEU A 171 -12.00 9.59 -14.87
N PHE A 172 -10.87 10.28 -15.04
CA PHE A 172 -10.69 11.34 -16.03
C PHE A 172 -9.84 10.85 -17.20
N ASN A 173 -10.08 11.42 -18.38
CA ASN A 173 -9.17 11.26 -19.51
C ASN A 173 -7.76 11.76 -19.14
N THR A 174 -6.73 11.02 -19.54
CA THR A 174 -5.34 11.31 -19.19
C THR A 174 -4.92 12.70 -19.66
N GLY A 175 -4.56 13.57 -18.71
CA GLY A 175 -4.16 14.96 -19.00
C GLY A 175 -5.31 15.92 -19.31
N TYR A 176 -6.56 15.49 -19.17
CA TYR A 176 -7.75 16.31 -19.40
C TYR A 176 -8.61 16.44 -18.14
N SER A 177 -9.46 17.48 -18.12
CA SER A 177 -10.47 17.71 -17.08
C SER A 177 -11.80 16.99 -17.31
N THR A 178 -11.94 16.29 -18.44
CA THR A 178 -13.20 15.61 -18.83
C THR A 178 -13.26 14.19 -18.27
N LEU A 179 -14.43 13.81 -17.73
CA LEU A 179 -14.69 12.46 -17.22
C LEU A 179 -14.93 11.44 -18.34
N LEU A 180 -14.55 10.19 -18.04
CA LEU A 180 -14.94 9.03 -18.84
C LEU A 180 -16.46 8.77 -18.74
N PRO A 181 -17.09 8.17 -19.76
CA PRO A 181 -18.52 7.88 -19.76
C PRO A 181 -18.98 7.04 -18.57
N GLU A 182 -18.17 6.07 -18.14
CA GLU A 182 -18.46 5.19 -17.00
C GLU A 182 -18.62 5.98 -15.70
N SER A 183 -17.74 6.95 -15.46
CA SER A 183 -17.76 7.83 -14.28
C SER A 183 -18.95 8.78 -14.24
N LYS A 184 -19.60 9.05 -15.37
CA LYS A 184 -20.80 9.92 -15.41
C LYS A 184 -21.97 9.28 -14.67
N LYS A 185 -22.09 7.94 -14.67
CA LYS A 185 -23.15 7.23 -13.94
C LYS A 185 -22.98 7.40 -12.43
N THR A 186 -21.74 7.29 -11.94
CA THR A 186 -21.42 7.50 -10.53
C THR A 186 -21.66 8.95 -10.12
N LEU A 187 -21.21 9.90 -10.94
CA LEU A 187 -21.43 11.32 -10.68
C LEU A 187 -22.92 11.70 -10.66
N GLN A 188 -23.74 11.05 -11.47
CA GLN A 188 -25.20 11.23 -11.43
C GLN A 188 -25.78 10.82 -10.07
N LYS A 189 -25.42 9.63 -9.56
CA LYS A 189 -25.89 9.16 -8.23
C LYS A 189 -25.45 10.08 -7.10
N ILE A 190 -24.22 10.59 -7.18
CA ILE A 190 -23.68 11.59 -6.25
C ILE A 190 -24.53 12.85 -6.27
N ALA A 191 -24.87 13.35 -7.47
CA ALA A 191 -25.71 14.53 -7.62
C ALA A 191 -27.11 14.33 -7.01
N GLU A 192 -27.76 13.20 -7.30
CA GLU A 192 -29.07 12.84 -6.74
C GLU A 192 -29.03 12.83 -5.20
N THR A 193 -27.98 12.25 -4.60
CA THR A 193 -27.82 12.21 -3.14
C THR A 193 -27.61 13.61 -2.53
N LEU A 194 -26.85 14.48 -3.21
CA LEU A 194 -26.58 15.85 -2.75
C LEU A 194 -27.76 16.82 -2.96
N ILE A 195 -28.72 16.44 -3.80
CA ILE A 195 -30.02 17.11 -3.91
C ILE A 195 -30.93 16.66 -2.75
N GLU A 196 -30.93 15.37 -2.39
CA GLU A 196 -31.68 14.86 -1.23
C GLU A 196 -31.17 15.46 0.10
N ARG A 197 -29.85 15.71 0.22
CA ARG A 197 -29.21 16.28 1.42
C ARG A 197 -28.80 17.74 1.22
N GLU A 198 -29.76 18.64 1.47
CA GLU A 198 -29.57 20.09 1.33
C GLU A 198 -28.80 20.73 2.50
N ASP A 199 -28.70 20.03 3.63
CA ASP A 199 -28.00 20.46 4.84
C ASP A 199 -26.46 20.44 4.70
N ILE A 200 -25.91 19.76 3.69
CA ILE A 200 -24.47 19.55 3.56
C ILE A 200 -23.83 20.66 2.71
N TYR A 201 -22.80 21.30 3.29
CA TYR A 201 -21.91 22.25 2.63
C TYR A 201 -20.54 21.62 2.47
N PHE A 202 -19.95 21.73 1.28
CA PHE A 202 -18.75 20.98 0.95
C PHE A 202 -17.82 21.67 -0.06
N THR A 203 -16.57 21.22 -0.06
CA THR A 203 -15.53 21.62 -1.01
C THR A 203 -15.08 20.41 -1.83
N ILE A 204 -15.16 20.55 -3.15
CA ILE A 204 -14.68 19.57 -4.12
C ILE A 204 -13.17 19.77 -4.30
N GLN A 205 -12.39 18.77 -3.96
CA GLN A 205 -10.92 18.80 -3.98
C GLN A 205 -10.39 17.96 -5.14
N GLY A 206 -9.72 18.58 -6.10
CA GLY A 206 -9.12 17.88 -7.23
C GLY A 206 -7.64 17.59 -6.98
N HIS A 207 -7.20 16.36 -7.30
CA HIS A 207 -5.82 15.91 -7.13
C HIS A 207 -5.24 15.45 -8.48
N VAL A 208 -3.92 15.58 -8.61
CA VAL A 208 -3.17 15.09 -9.78
C VAL A 208 -1.92 14.36 -9.33
N CYS A 209 -1.52 13.33 -10.10
CA CYS A 209 -0.22 12.71 -9.89
C CYS A 209 0.91 13.50 -10.55
N CYS A 210 2.09 13.34 -9.95
CA CYS A 210 3.37 13.31 -10.64
C CYS A 210 3.86 14.66 -11.20
N THR A 211 3.44 15.78 -10.59
CA THR A 211 4.01 17.09 -10.89
C THR A 211 5.34 17.29 -10.15
N GLN A 212 6.24 18.07 -10.75
CA GLN A 212 7.51 18.50 -10.15
C GLN A 212 7.38 19.90 -9.53
N ASN A 213 8.13 20.17 -8.46
CA ASN A 213 8.23 21.48 -7.80
C ASN A 213 6.90 22.04 -7.25
N GLY A 214 5.96 21.18 -6.83
CA GLY A 214 4.69 21.62 -6.22
C GLY A 214 3.74 22.37 -7.17
N ARG A 215 4.05 22.38 -8.47
CA ARG A 215 3.22 22.93 -9.54
C ARG A 215 2.01 22.04 -9.80
N ASP A 216 0.96 22.61 -10.37
CA ASP A 216 -0.18 21.81 -10.86
C ASP A 216 0.19 21.16 -12.21
N ALA A 217 -0.58 20.17 -12.64
CA ALA A 217 -0.43 19.59 -13.97
C ALA A 217 -1.06 20.49 -15.03
N VAL A 218 -0.59 20.37 -16.27
CA VAL A 218 -1.13 21.10 -17.42
C VAL A 218 -2.39 20.41 -17.92
N ASP A 219 -3.48 21.16 -18.06
CA ASP A 219 -4.67 20.71 -18.77
C ASP A 219 -4.41 20.78 -20.28
N ARG A 220 -4.30 19.61 -20.93
CA ARG A 220 -3.96 19.49 -22.35
C ARG A 220 -4.96 20.18 -23.28
N ARG A 221 -6.20 20.42 -22.81
CA ARG A 221 -7.21 21.14 -23.60
C ARG A 221 -6.96 22.64 -23.64
N THR A 222 -6.52 23.21 -22.52
CA THR A 222 -6.39 24.68 -22.37
C THR A 222 -4.95 25.16 -22.32
N ASN A 223 -3.98 24.24 -22.24
CA ASN A 223 -2.56 24.49 -22.02
C ASN A 223 -2.25 25.31 -20.76
N LYS A 224 -3.17 25.36 -19.81
CA LYS A 224 -2.99 26.05 -18.52
C LYS A 224 -2.54 25.07 -17.45
N GLN A 225 -1.66 25.51 -16.56
CA GLN A 225 -1.13 24.72 -15.45
C GLN A 225 -2.08 24.74 -14.24
N ASN A 226 -3.28 24.18 -14.42
CA ASN A 226 -4.37 24.19 -13.43
C ASN A 226 -5.24 22.91 -13.47
N LEU A 227 -4.71 21.77 -13.91
CA LEU A 227 -5.47 20.55 -14.15
C LEU A 227 -6.24 20.07 -12.91
N SER A 228 -5.64 20.13 -11.72
CA SER A 228 -6.31 19.70 -10.49
C SER A 228 -7.55 20.56 -10.19
N ALA A 229 -7.43 21.88 -10.33
CA ALA A 229 -8.53 22.81 -10.17
C ALA A 229 -9.58 22.67 -11.29
N ALA A 230 -9.14 22.44 -12.53
CA ALA A 230 -10.03 22.24 -13.67
C ALA A 230 -10.89 20.97 -13.53
N ARG A 231 -10.33 19.89 -12.99
CA ARG A 231 -11.07 18.66 -12.66
C ARG A 231 -12.10 18.89 -11.56
N ALA A 232 -11.71 19.56 -10.48
CA ALA A 232 -12.65 19.92 -9.41
C ALA A 232 -13.79 20.81 -9.93
N LYS A 233 -13.46 21.78 -10.79
CA LYS A 233 -14.44 22.66 -11.44
C LYS A 233 -15.39 21.89 -12.36
N TYR A 234 -14.90 20.89 -13.11
CA TYR A 234 -15.77 20.08 -13.96
C TYR A 234 -16.87 19.37 -13.15
N ILE A 235 -16.53 18.84 -11.97
CA ILE A 235 -17.49 18.23 -11.05
C ILE A 235 -18.46 19.28 -10.51
N TYR A 236 -17.95 20.42 -10.06
CA TYR A 236 -18.76 21.55 -9.58
C TYR A 236 -19.80 21.97 -10.64
N ASP A 237 -19.37 22.21 -11.88
CA ASP A 237 -20.23 22.64 -12.98
C ASP A 237 -21.30 21.58 -13.30
N TYR A 238 -20.95 20.29 -13.18
CA TYR A 238 -21.90 19.20 -13.38
C TYR A 238 -22.96 19.16 -12.27
N LEU A 239 -22.55 19.23 -11.00
CA LEU A 239 -23.46 19.21 -9.84
C LEU A 239 -24.40 20.42 -9.85
N GLU A 240 -23.88 21.59 -10.17
CA GLU A 240 -24.67 22.81 -10.37
C GLU A 240 -25.71 22.61 -11.47
N LYS A 241 -25.31 22.08 -12.62
CA LYS A 241 -26.23 21.80 -13.74
C LYS A 241 -27.31 20.77 -13.38
N LYS A 242 -27.03 19.87 -12.43
CA LYS A 242 -27.99 18.90 -11.92
C LYS A 242 -28.94 19.45 -10.85
N GLY A 243 -28.67 20.64 -10.31
CA GLY A 243 -29.56 21.31 -9.36
C GLY A 243 -29.01 21.42 -7.93
N VAL A 244 -27.75 21.03 -7.67
CA VAL A 244 -27.14 21.26 -6.35
C VAL A 244 -26.88 22.76 -6.17
N ASP A 245 -27.31 23.33 -5.04
CA ASP A 245 -27.16 24.76 -4.77
C ASP A 245 -25.66 25.17 -4.73
N LYS A 246 -25.31 26.14 -5.57
CA LYS A 246 -23.97 26.73 -5.65
C LYS A 246 -23.47 27.27 -4.31
N ARG A 247 -24.37 27.78 -3.45
CA ARG A 247 -24.02 28.34 -2.14
C ARG A 247 -23.42 27.30 -1.20
N ARG A 248 -23.73 26.02 -1.44
CA ARG A 248 -23.25 24.87 -0.65
C ARG A 248 -21.96 24.28 -1.18
N MET A 249 -21.48 24.74 -2.34
CA MET A 249 -20.37 24.12 -3.04
C MET A 249 -19.20 25.09 -3.24
N LYS A 250 -17.98 24.59 -3.01
CA LYS A 250 -16.74 25.22 -3.45
C LYS A 250 -15.89 24.21 -4.18
N TYR A 251 -14.89 24.66 -4.95
CA TYR A 251 -13.92 23.76 -5.57
C TYR A 251 -12.50 24.30 -5.43
N VAL A 252 -11.53 23.39 -5.28
CA VAL A 252 -10.11 23.74 -5.13
C VAL A 252 -9.22 22.70 -5.79
N GLY A 253 -8.11 23.15 -6.39
CA GLY A 253 -7.06 22.30 -6.90
C GLY A 253 -5.99 22.04 -5.84
N MET A 254 -5.84 20.77 -5.43
CA MET A 254 -4.90 20.32 -4.40
C MET A 254 -3.54 19.91 -4.97
N ARG A 255 -3.37 19.94 -6.30
CA ARG A 255 -2.13 19.58 -6.99
C ARG A 255 -1.66 18.18 -6.52
N ARG A 256 -0.35 17.99 -6.35
CA ARG A 256 0.29 16.77 -5.81
C ARG A 256 0.58 16.87 -4.30
N LYS A 257 -0.17 17.67 -3.53
CA LYS A 257 0.15 17.90 -2.10
C LYS A 257 -0.21 16.73 -1.17
N PHE A 258 -1.10 15.83 -1.60
CA PHE A 258 -1.64 14.76 -0.76
C PHE A 258 -1.66 13.41 -1.49
N PRO A 259 -0.49 12.80 -1.75
CA PRO A 259 -0.42 11.47 -2.36
C PRO A 259 -0.92 10.38 -1.40
N LEU A 260 -1.61 9.36 -1.92
CA LEU A 260 -2.15 8.24 -1.12
C LEU A 260 -1.13 7.11 -0.87
N GLY A 261 0.05 7.19 -1.49
CA GLY A 261 1.13 6.21 -1.24
C GLY A 261 1.00 4.87 -1.99
N GLY A 262 0.28 4.85 -3.12
CA GLY A 262 0.15 3.67 -3.99
C GLY A 262 0.35 4.01 -5.47
N GLU A 263 -0.32 3.29 -6.37
CA GLU A 263 -0.20 3.57 -7.80
C GLU A 263 -0.58 5.03 -8.17
N PRO A 264 0.13 5.66 -9.12
CA PRO A 264 -0.19 7.00 -9.64
C PRO A 264 -1.63 7.24 -10.06
N LYS A 265 -2.40 6.18 -10.36
CA LYS A 265 -3.81 6.28 -10.74
C LYS A 265 -4.69 6.75 -9.58
N TYR A 266 -4.39 6.34 -8.35
CA TYR A 266 -5.15 6.73 -7.16
C TYR A 266 -4.95 8.21 -6.80
N ASP A 267 -3.82 8.81 -7.19
CA ASP A 267 -3.58 10.24 -7.00
C ASP A 267 -4.29 11.14 -8.03
N ARG A 268 -4.85 10.56 -9.09
CA ARG A 268 -5.68 11.26 -10.08
C ARG A 268 -7.16 11.20 -9.68
N ARG A 269 -7.49 11.82 -8.55
CA ARG A 269 -8.81 11.68 -7.93
C ARG A 269 -9.49 13.02 -7.66
N VAL A 270 -10.78 12.94 -7.35
CA VAL A 270 -11.55 14.04 -6.76
C VAL A 270 -12.17 13.56 -5.46
N GLU A 271 -12.10 14.40 -4.44
CA GLU A 271 -12.68 14.16 -3.12
C GLU A 271 -13.71 15.25 -2.80
N ILE A 272 -14.64 14.94 -1.91
CA ILE A 272 -15.55 15.92 -1.32
C ILE A 272 -15.19 16.04 0.16
N LEU A 273 -14.83 17.25 0.58
CA LEU A 273 -14.62 17.61 1.97
C LEU A 273 -15.87 18.32 2.48
N VAL A 274 -16.54 17.76 3.48
CA VAL A 274 -17.66 18.43 4.15
C VAL A 274 -17.10 19.53 5.03
N THR A 275 -17.58 20.75 4.81
CA THR A 275 -17.15 21.94 5.53
C THR A 275 -18.11 22.33 6.65
N TYR A 276 -19.40 22.04 6.47
CA TYR A 276 -20.44 22.34 7.44
C TYR A 276 -21.67 21.47 7.18
N VAL A 277 -22.39 21.14 8.24
CA VAL A 277 -23.68 20.43 8.18
C VAL A 277 -24.68 21.33 8.90
N GLY A 278 -25.69 21.78 8.16
CA GLY A 278 -26.79 22.58 8.68
C GLY A 278 -27.57 21.79 9.73
N ALA A 279 -28.16 22.49 10.69
CA ALA A 279 -29.14 21.86 11.56
C ALA A 279 -30.32 21.37 10.69
N ALA A 280 -30.77 20.14 10.93
CA ALA A 280 -32.05 19.71 10.40
C ALA A 280 -33.14 20.53 11.12
N ASP A 281 -33.87 21.34 10.36
CA ASP A 281 -35.09 22.01 10.84
C ASP A 281 -36.21 20.99 11.10
#